data_AF-A0A2E1ZER9-F1
#
_entry.id   AF-A0A2E1ZER9-F1
#
_cell.length_a   1.000
_cell.length_b   1.000
_cell.length_c   1.000
_cell.angle_alpha   90.00
_cell.angle_beta   90.00
_cell.angle_gamma   90.00
#
_symmetry.space_group_name_H-M   'P 1'
#
loop_
_entity.id
_entity.type
_entity.pdbx_description
1 polymer ?
#
loop_
_entity_poly.entity_id
_entity_poly.type
_entity_poly.pdbx_seq_one_letter_code
_entity_poly.pdbx_strand_id
1 'polypeptide(L)'
;MTIAIFGNPYPEHFTKYIQHLIKKLENEHIKIIIEEKFNTFLQKSIRFTTKVDTFESYESLRNTADFLFSIGGDGTLLKAVTFVRDSNIPIMGINTGRLGFISSISAGQIDDAINDILKENYDISERALLELNSENKLFKDNNFALNEVAISKKDTSSMVRIDAYVDDEFLNTYWADGLVVSTPTGSTGYSLSCGGPIIMPGTNNIIITPNAPHNLNVRPIVINDNSIIKLKVEDRDQLALVSLDSRSRAFDSDTELIIKKSDFKIRLIQPQNNSFASTIRNKLMWGLDKRS
;
A
#
# COMPACT_ATOMS: atom_id res chain seq x y z
N MET A 1 20.61 4.83 -16.27
CA MET A 1 19.34 4.67 -15.54
C MET A 1 18.86 3.24 -15.68
N THR A 2 18.45 2.62 -14.57
CA THR A 2 17.87 1.29 -14.49
C THR A 2 16.49 1.36 -13.86
N ILE A 3 15.50 0.75 -14.50
CA ILE A 3 14.10 0.72 -14.03
C ILE A 3 13.70 -0.71 -13.74
N ALA A 4 13.31 -0.95 -12.49
CA ALA A 4 12.69 -2.20 -12.07
C ALA A 4 11.21 -2.20 -12.41
N ILE A 5 10.68 -3.33 -12.89
CA ILE A 5 9.27 -3.49 -13.19
C ILE A 5 8.70 -4.63 -12.34
N PHE A 6 7.63 -4.32 -11.62
CA PHE A 6 6.85 -5.28 -10.86
C PHE A 6 5.38 -5.17 -11.26
N GLY A 7 4.66 -6.30 -11.29
CA GLY A 7 3.25 -6.30 -11.64
C GLY A 7 2.55 -7.60 -11.27
N ASN A 8 1.23 -7.60 -11.45
CA ASN A 8 0.42 -8.82 -11.41
C ASN A 8 -0.11 -9.13 -12.82
N PRO A 9 -0.55 -10.38 -13.09
CA PRO A 9 -1.25 -10.70 -14.33
C PRO A 9 -2.38 -9.73 -14.61
N TYR A 10 -2.48 -9.27 -15.86
CA TYR A 10 -3.44 -8.26 -16.29
C TYR A 10 -4.29 -8.76 -17.47
N PRO A 11 -5.48 -8.16 -17.71
CA PRO A 11 -6.32 -8.48 -18.87
C PRO A 11 -5.61 -8.20 -20.21
N GLU A 12 -5.86 -9.03 -21.23
CA GLU A 12 -5.16 -8.97 -22.53
C GLU A 12 -5.20 -7.60 -23.22
N HIS A 13 -6.26 -6.81 -23.04
CA HIS A 13 -6.36 -5.48 -23.66
C HIS A 13 -5.29 -4.49 -23.14
N PHE A 14 -4.64 -4.78 -22.00
CA PHE A 14 -3.51 -4.01 -21.49
C PHE A 14 -2.17 -4.34 -22.15
N THR A 15 -2.04 -5.50 -22.81
CA THR A 15 -0.79 -5.97 -23.43
C THR A 15 -0.20 -4.92 -24.37
N LYS A 16 -1.02 -4.22 -25.16
CA LYS A 16 -0.55 -3.16 -26.07
C LYS A 16 0.12 -2.00 -25.34
N TYR A 17 -0.38 -1.62 -24.16
CA TYR A 17 0.18 -0.52 -23.37
C TYR A 17 1.47 -0.94 -22.67
N ILE A 18 1.54 -2.19 -22.19
CA ILE A 18 2.77 -2.71 -21.58
C ILE A 18 3.85 -2.93 -22.63
N GLN A 19 3.51 -3.43 -23.82
CA GLN A 19 4.44 -3.53 -24.94
C GLN A 19 4.96 -2.14 -25.35
N HIS A 20 4.09 -1.14 -25.33
CA HIS A 20 4.45 0.25 -25.60
C HIS A 20 5.42 0.80 -24.55
N LEU A 21 5.14 0.58 -23.26
CA LEU A 21 6.06 0.92 -22.16
C LEU A 21 7.44 0.31 -22.38
N ILE A 22 7.53 -1.01 -22.58
CA ILE A 22 8.80 -1.70 -22.78
C ILE A 22 9.55 -1.12 -23.98
N LYS A 23 8.87 -0.93 -25.11
CA LYS A 23 9.48 -0.35 -26.32
C LYS A 23 9.99 1.07 -26.07
N LYS A 24 9.23 1.90 -25.36
CA LYS A 24 9.64 3.27 -25.00
C LYS A 24 10.89 3.24 -24.11
N LEU A 25 10.93 2.38 -23.10
CA LEU A 25 12.10 2.22 -22.23
C LEU A 25 13.35 1.76 -23.01
N GLU A 26 13.20 0.77 -23.89
CA GLU A 26 14.30 0.27 -24.74
C GLU A 26 14.80 1.34 -25.72
N ASN A 27 13.91 2.11 -26.34
CA ASN A 27 14.26 3.20 -27.26
C ASN A 27 15.06 4.32 -26.57
N GLU A 28 14.77 4.58 -25.30
CA GLU A 28 15.50 5.56 -24.48
C GLU A 28 16.77 4.95 -23.83
N HIS A 29 17.16 3.74 -24.25
CA HIS A 29 18.32 3.00 -23.75
C HIS A 29 18.31 2.79 -22.22
N ILE A 30 17.13 2.65 -21.64
CA ILE A 30 16.95 2.41 -20.21
C ILE A 30 17.14 0.92 -19.92
N LYS A 31 17.98 0.58 -18.95
CA LYS A 31 18.13 -0.81 -18.51
C LYS A 31 16.87 -1.26 -17.77
N ILE A 32 16.29 -2.39 -18.18
CA ILE A 32 15.07 -2.95 -17.59
C ILE A 32 15.44 -4.18 -16.76
N ILE A 33 14.97 -4.21 -15.52
CA ILE A 33 14.97 -5.43 -14.69
C ILE A 33 13.54 -5.74 -14.26
N ILE A 34 13.13 -7.01 -14.21
CA ILE A 34 11.72 -7.37 -13.97
C ILE A 34 11.62 -8.41 -12.86
N GLU A 35 10.59 -8.31 -12.01
CA GLU A 35 10.34 -9.34 -11.00
C GLU A 35 10.11 -10.70 -11.68
N GLU A 36 10.73 -11.75 -11.17
CA GLU A 36 10.87 -13.04 -11.86
C GLU A 36 9.53 -13.66 -12.29
N LYS A 37 8.53 -13.66 -11.41
CA LYS A 37 7.20 -14.23 -11.72
C LYS A 37 6.47 -13.37 -12.75
N PHE A 38 6.57 -12.05 -12.63
CA PHE A 38 6.00 -11.14 -13.59
C PHE A 38 6.67 -11.23 -14.96
N ASN A 39 8.00 -11.38 -15.02
CA ASN A 39 8.74 -11.63 -16.26
C ASN A 39 8.24 -12.89 -16.96
N THR A 40 8.05 -13.98 -16.21
CA THR A 40 7.49 -15.24 -16.74
C THR A 40 6.09 -15.03 -17.34
N PHE A 41 5.28 -14.13 -16.77
CA PHE A 41 3.99 -13.75 -17.35
C PHE A 41 4.15 -12.90 -18.63
N LEU A 42 5.02 -11.89 -18.62
CA LEU A 42 5.23 -10.99 -19.75
C LEU A 42 5.81 -11.71 -20.97
N GLN A 43 6.72 -12.67 -20.81
CA GLN A 43 7.33 -13.40 -21.92
C GLN A 43 6.33 -14.15 -22.82
N LYS A 44 5.10 -14.38 -22.35
CA LYS A 44 4.03 -15.01 -23.14
C LYS A 44 3.46 -14.09 -24.22
N SER A 45 3.52 -12.77 -24.03
CA SER A 45 2.79 -11.80 -24.86
C SER A 45 3.56 -10.51 -25.17
N ILE A 46 4.67 -10.25 -24.49
CA ILE A 46 5.54 -9.09 -24.67
C ILE A 46 6.85 -9.51 -25.32
N ARG A 47 7.23 -8.76 -26.35
CA ARG A 47 8.52 -8.89 -27.03
C ARG A 47 9.51 -7.91 -26.44
N PHE A 48 10.66 -8.43 -26.05
CA PHE A 48 11.82 -7.66 -25.61
C PHE A 48 12.86 -7.68 -26.73
N THR A 49 13.50 -6.54 -26.98
CA THR A 49 14.61 -6.46 -27.94
C THR A 49 15.96 -6.76 -27.27
N THR A 50 16.01 -6.59 -25.96
CA THR A 50 17.21 -6.82 -25.14
C THR A 50 16.99 -7.96 -24.13
N LYS A 51 18.10 -8.54 -23.63
CA LYS A 51 18.03 -9.48 -22.53
C LYS A 51 17.59 -8.75 -21.26
N VAL A 52 16.56 -9.28 -20.60
CA VAL A 52 16.00 -8.73 -19.37
C VAL A 52 16.60 -9.47 -18.16
N ASP A 53 17.20 -8.72 -17.24
CA ASP A 53 17.62 -9.25 -15.94
C ASP A 53 16.41 -9.33 -14.98
N THR A 54 16.47 -10.21 -13.98
CA THR A 54 15.36 -10.41 -13.04
C THR A 54 15.75 -10.17 -11.59
N PHE A 55 14.76 -9.85 -10.76
CA PHE A 55 14.89 -9.78 -9.30
C PHE A 55 13.74 -10.55 -8.62
N GLU A 56 13.92 -10.96 -7.36
CA GLU A 56 12.93 -11.78 -6.62
C GLU A 56 12.71 -11.30 -5.18
N SER A 57 13.56 -10.40 -4.67
CA SER A 57 13.55 -9.96 -3.29
C SER A 57 14.11 -8.54 -3.14
N TYR A 58 13.91 -7.95 -1.96
CA TYR A 58 14.55 -6.70 -1.56
C TYR A 58 16.08 -6.74 -1.73
N GLU A 59 16.72 -7.85 -1.36
CA GLU A 59 18.17 -8.00 -1.46
C GLU A 59 18.68 -7.95 -2.90
N SER A 60 17.93 -8.55 -3.84
CA SER A 60 18.27 -8.50 -5.28
C SER A 60 17.92 -7.16 -5.95
N LEU A 61 17.00 -6.38 -5.37
CA LEU A 61 16.55 -5.11 -5.93
C LEU A 61 17.33 -3.91 -5.38
N ARG A 62 17.71 -3.93 -4.10
CA ARG A 62 18.39 -2.80 -3.47
C ARG A 62 19.70 -2.49 -4.19
N ASN A 63 19.94 -1.21 -4.46
CA ASN A 63 21.10 -0.72 -5.22
C ASN A 63 21.21 -1.21 -6.67
N THR A 64 20.19 -1.85 -7.25
CA THR A 64 20.20 -2.31 -8.65
C THR A 64 19.28 -1.50 -9.57
N ALA A 65 18.38 -0.70 -9.03
CA ALA A 65 17.46 0.15 -9.80
C ALA A 65 17.36 1.57 -9.24
N ASP A 66 17.11 2.53 -10.14
CA ASP A 66 16.87 3.93 -9.81
C ASP A 66 15.38 4.21 -9.54
N PHE A 67 14.50 3.42 -10.18
CA PHE A 67 13.04 3.52 -10.04
C PHE A 67 12.41 2.13 -10.04
N LEU A 68 11.26 1.99 -9.39
CA LEU A 68 10.39 0.82 -9.55
C LEU A 68 9.04 1.22 -10.14
N PHE A 69 8.66 0.58 -11.25
CA PHE A 69 7.34 0.74 -11.85
C PHE A 69 6.43 -0.41 -11.42
N SER A 70 5.35 -0.06 -10.72
CA SER A 70 4.31 -0.98 -10.29
C SER A 70 3.17 -0.98 -11.31
N ILE A 71 3.05 -2.06 -12.08
CA ILE A 71 2.02 -2.23 -13.12
C ILE A 71 0.80 -2.95 -12.53
N GLY A 72 -0.25 -2.18 -12.24
CA GLY A 72 -1.49 -2.66 -11.67
C GLY A 72 -2.21 -1.62 -10.81
N GLY A 73 -3.18 -2.06 -10.01
CA GLY A 73 -3.88 -1.19 -9.06
C GLY A 73 -3.09 -0.93 -7.78
N ASP A 74 -3.73 -0.29 -6.81
CA ASP A 74 -3.14 0.04 -5.51
C ASP A 74 -2.62 -1.21 -4.78
N GLY A 75 -3.34 -2.34 -4.87
CA GLY A 75 -2.89 -3.61 -4.27
C GLY A 75 -1.58 -4.16 -4.88
N THR A 76 -1.29 -3.87 -6.16
CA THR A 76 0.02 -4.19 -6.74
C THR A 76 1.09 -3.28 -6.14
N LEU A 77 0.81 -1.98 -6.00
CA LEU A 77 1.75 -1.03 -5.41
C LEU A 77 2.08 -1.38 -3.95
N LEU A 78 1.09 -1.80 -3.15
CA LEU A 78 1.32 -2.27 -1.78
C LEU A 78 2.26 -3.48 -1.71
N LYS A 79 2.20 -4.38 -2.70
CA LYS A 79 3.18 -5.49 -2.82
C LYS A 79 4.55 -4.98 -3.24
N ALA A 80 4.61 -4.01 -4.15
CA ALA A 80 5.86 -3.41 -4.62
C ALA A 80 6.69 -2.81 -3.46
N VAL A 81 6.02 -2.20 -2.48
CA VAL A 81 6.62 -1.66 -1.26
C VAL A 81 7.47 -2.71 -0.51
N THR A 82 7.08 -3.98 -0.53
CA THR A 82 7.84 -5.06 0.14
C THR A 82 9.18 -5.40 -0.53
N PHE A 83 9.34 -5.05 -1.81
CA PHE A 83 10.61 -5.17 -2.53
C PHE A 83 11.49 -3.93 -2.33
N VAL A 84 10.90 -2.74 -2.20
CA VAL A 84 11.64 -1.48 -2.06
C VAL A 84 12.12 -1.25 -0.64
N ARG A 85 11.24 -1.41 0.36
CA ARG A 85 11.54 -1.13 1.78
C ARG A 85 12.27 0.21 1.98
N ASP A 86 13.37 0.21 2.71
CA ASP A 86 14.24 1.34 3.03
C ASP A 86 15.31 1.65 1.97
N SER A 87 15.26 1.02 0.79
CA SER A 87 16.24 1.27 -0.30
C SER A 87 16.16 2.67 -0.92
N ASN A 88 15.16 3.47 -0.55
CA ASN A 88 14.85 4.78 -1.12
C ASN A 88 14.51 4.80 -2.62
N ILE A 89 14.34 3.63 -3.26
CA ILE A 89 13.94 3.53 -4.67
C ILE A 89 12.51 4.09 -4.82
N PRO A 90 12.30 5.21 -5.54
CA PRO A 90 10.97 5.75 -5.78
C PRO A 90 10.10 4.81 -6.62
N ILE A 91 8.81 4.69 -6.24
CA ILE A 91 7.83 3.84 -6.91
C ILE A 91 6.90 4.69 -7.77
N MET A 92 6.73 4.29 -9.03
CA MET A 92 5.72 4.84 -9.94
C MET A 92 4.60 3.82 -10.17
N GLY A 93 3.37 4.15 -9.81
CA GLY A 93 2.21 3.29 -10.03
C GLY A 93 1.55 3.52 -11.39
N ILE A 94 1.64 2.53 -12.29
CA ILE A 94 0.95 2.52 -13.59
C ILE A 94 -0.30 1.66 -13.46
N ASN A 95 -1.46 2.31 -13.53
CA ASN A 95 -2.75 1.67 -13.36
C ASN A 95 -3.23 0.95 -14.63
N THR A 96 -3.44 -0.36 -14.52
CA THR A 96 -4.03 -1.21 -15.57
C THR A 96 -5.49 -1.58 -15.26
N GLY A 97 -6.30 -0.57 -14.92
CA GLY A 97 -7.69 -0.75 -14.53
C GLY A 97 -8.38 0.58 -14.19
N ARG A 98 -9.10 0.62 -13.07
CA ARG A 98 -9.63 1.87 -12.52
C ARG A 98 -8.52 2.57 -11.75
N LEU A 99 -8.33 3.87 -12.00
CA LEU A 99 -7.32 4.71 -11.31
C LEU A 99 -7.35 4.46 -9.79
N GLY A 100 -6.21 4.48 -9.11
CA GLY A 100 -6.14 4.26 -7.66
C GLY A 100 -6.22 5.55 -6.86
N PHE A 101 -6.07 5.45 -5.54
CA PHE A 101 -5.63 6.58 -4.71
C PHE A 101 -4.11 6.70 -4.66
N ILE A 102 -3.38 5.59 -4.89
CA ILE A 102 -1.93 5.52 -4.81
C ILE A 102 -1.31 5.42 -6.21
N SER A 103 -1.85 4.56 -7.08
CA SER A 103 -1.45 4.47 -8.49
C SER A 103 -2.04 5.63 -9.32
N SER A 104 -1.16 6.56 -9.70
CA SER A 104 -1.51 7.88 -10.23
C SER A 104 -1.47 8.02 -11.76
N ILE A 105 -0.84 7.09 -12.47
CA ILE A 105 -0.65 7.17 -13.93
C ILE A 105 -1.53 6.14 -14.63
N SER A 106 -2.35 6.57 -15.59
CA SER A 106 -3.09 5.64 -16.44
C SER A 106 -2.23 5.05 -17.54
N ALA A 107 -2.59 3.88 -18.05
CA ALA A 107 -1.89 3.25 -19.17
C ALA A 107 -1.79 4.13 -20.44
N GLY A 108 -2.69 5.10 -20.62
CA GLY A 108 -2.64 6.05 -21.74
C GLY A 108 -1.62 7.19 -21.57
N GLN A 109 -1.10 7.40 -20.34
CA GLN A 109 -0.17 8.49 -19.99
C GLN A 109 1.27 8.00 -19.84
N ILE A 110 1.57 6.78 -20.33
CA ILE A 110 2.89 6.16 -20.19
C ILE A 110 3.97 7.05 -20.82
N ASP A 111 3.76 7.55 -22.04
CA ASP A 111 4.78 8.37 -22.71
C ASP A 111 5.10 9.64 -21.94
N ASP A 112 4.07 10.36 -21.48
CA ASP A 112 4.23 11.58 -20.68
C ASP A 112 4.97 11.27 -19.39
N ALA A 113 4.59 10.20 -18.68
CA ALA A 113 5.24 9.79 -17.44
C ALA A 113 6.72 9.44 -17.62
N ILE A 114 7.09 8.73 -18.70
CA ILE A 114 8.50 8.42 -18.97
C ILE A 114 9.27 9.69 -19.34
N ASN A 115 8.70 10.56 -20.17
CA ASN A 115 9.33 11.81 -20.54
C ASN A 115 9.53 12.72 -19.32
N ASP A 116 8.57 12.74 -18.39
CA ASP A 116 8.67 13.49 -17.13
C ASP A 116 9.78 12.91 -16.24
N ILE A 117 9.91 11.59 -16.13
CA ILE A 117 11.03 10.96 -15.41
C ILE A 117 12.38 11.38 -16.02
N LEU A 118 12.51 11.29 -17.35
CA LEU A 118 13.76 11.64 -18.04
C LEU A 118 14.14 13.11 -17.91
N LYS A 119 13.16 13.99 -17.69
CA LYS A 119 13.36 15.43 -17.48
C LYS A 119 13.38 15.83 -16.01
N GLU A 120 13.31 14.87 -15.09
CA GLU A 120 13.18 15.11 -13.65
C GLU A 120 11.98 16.01 -13.29
N ASN A 121 10.91 15.95 -14.09
CA ASN A 121 9.70 16.76 -13.98
C ASN A 121 8.62 16.03 -13.17
N TYR A 122 8.91 15.71 -11.92
CA TYR A 122 8.00 15.02 -11.01
C TYR A 122 8.28 15.40 -9.56
N ASP A 123 7.29 15.19 -8.70
CA ASP A 123 7.46 15.35 -7.26
C ASP A 123 7.62 13.98 -6.58
N ILE A 124 8.36 13.96 -5.47
CA ILE A 124 8.44 12.79 -4.58
C ILE A 124 7.49 13.01 -3.40
N SER A 125 6.50 12.13 -3.29
CA SER A 125 5.58 12.07 -2.16
C SER A 125 6.06 11.01 -1.18
N GLU A 126 6.62 11.44 -0.05
CA GLU A 126 7.02 10.53 1.02
C GLU A 126 5.82 10.04 1.83
N ARG A 127 5.73 8.73 2.05
CA ARG A 127 4.64 8.08 2.78
C ARG A 127 5.19 7.34 4.00
N ALA A 128 4.67 7.71 5.17
CA ALA A 128 4.92 6.97 6.40
C ALA A 128 4.25 5.59 6.35
N LEU A 129 4.82 4.65 7.09
CA LEU A 129 4.31 3.29 7.24
C LEU A 129 4.06 3.00 8.71
N LEU A 130 3.17 2.06 8.97
CA LEU A 130 3.07 1.39 10.26
C LEU A 130 4.02 0.21 10.28
N GLU A 131 4.55 -0.09 11.46
CA GLU A 131 5.33 -1.28 11.77
C GLU A 131 4.61 -2.05 12.88
N LEU A 132 4.50 -3.36 12.70
CA LEU A 132 3.94 -4.30 13.64
C LEU A 132 5.06 -5.13 14.26
N ASN A 133 5.17 -5.07 15.58
CA ASN A 133 6.04 -5.91 16.36
C ASN A 133 5.20 -6.93 17.15
N SER A 134 5.63 -8.19 17.10
CA SER A 134 5.07 -9.31 17.86
C SER A 134 6.22 -10.24 18.26
N GLU A 135 6.10 -10.93 19.40
CA GLU A 135 7.17 -11.78 19.94
C GLU A 135 7.62 -12.87 18.95
N ASN A 136 6.67 -13.48 18.25
CA ASN A 136 6.87 -14.54 17.26
C ASN A 136 7.23 -14.03 15.85
N LYS A 137 7.40 -12.72 15.65
CA LYS A 137 7.74 -12.10 14.35
C LYS A 137 6.86 -12.59 13.20
N LEU A 138 5.54 -12.45 13.32
CA LEU A 138 4.53 -12.98 12.37
C LEU A 138 4.85 -12.71 10.89
N PHE A 139 5.44 -11.55 10.60
CA PHE A 139 5.75 -11.10 9.24
C PHE A 139 7.25 -11.04 8.91
N LYS A 140 8.12 -11.56 9.78
CA LYS A 140 9.58 -11.51 9.65
C LYS A 140 10.04 -10.09 9.29
N ASP A 141 10.83 -9.92 8.23
CA ASP A 141 11.39 -8.64 7.80
C ASP A 141 10.40 -7.74 7.05
N ASN A 142 9.20 -8.23 6.74
CA ASN A 142 8.17 -7.44 6.07
C ASN A 142 7.06 -7.04 7.06
N ASN A 143 7.42 -6.66 8.28
CA ASN A 143 6.50 -6.36 9.37
C ASN A 143 5.92 -4.93 9.32
N PHE A 144 5.84 -4.32 8.15
CA PHE A 144 5.30 -2.97 7.94
C PHE A 144 4.09 -2.96 6.99
N ALA A 145 3.31 -1.88 7.05
CA ALA A 145 2.15 -1.64 6.19
C ALA A 145 2.12 -0.17 5.74
N LEU A 146 1.85 0.05 4.45
CA LEU A 146 1.69 1.40 3.91
C LEU A 146 0.30 1.97 4.25
N ASN A 147 -0.74 1.15 4.21
CA ASN A 147 -2.10 1.58 4.48
C ASN A 147 -2.50 1.28 5.93
N GLU A 148 -2.54 0.01 6.32
CA GLU A 148 -3.07 -0.37 7.63
C GLU A 148 -2.51 -1.66 8.22
N VAL A 149 -2.55 -1.71 9.56
CA VAL A 149 -2.59 -2.94 10.35
C VAL A 149 -4.04 -3.19 10.74
N ALA A 150 -4.63 -4.28 10.28
CA ALA A 150 -6.01 -4.64 10.56
C ALA A 150 -6.11 -5.95 11.35
N ILE A 151 -6.82 -5.91 12.47
CA ILE A 151 -7.25 -7.08 13.21
C ILE A 151 -8.65 -7.44 12.74
N SER A 152 -8.89 -8.70 12.43
CA SER A 152 -10.21 -9.19 12.01
C SER A 152 -10.48 -10.56 12.58
N LYS A 153 -11.73 -10.84 12.95
CA LYS A 153 -12.18 -12.21 13.21
C LYS A 153 -12.02 -13.08 11.95
N LYS A 154 -11.72 -14.37 12.12
CA LYS A 154 -11.65 -15.34 11.00
C LYS A 154 -12.96 -16.04 10.74
N ASP A 155 -13.73 -16.33 11.79
CA ASP A 155 -15.06 -16.91 11.68
C ASP A 155 -16.16 -15.85 11.80
N THR A 156 -17.36 -16.17 11.36
CA THR A 156 -18.51 -15.26 11.29
C THR A 156 -19.36 -15.23 12.56
N SER A 157 -19.16 -16.17 13.48
CA SER A 157 -20.08 -16.47 14.58
C SER A 157 -19.90 -15.58 15.82
N SER A 158 -18.68 -15.19 16.16
CA SER A 158 -18.36 -14.46 17.40
C SER A 158 -17.59 -13.16 17.11
N MET A 159 -17.69 -12.17 18.01
CA MET A 159 -16.90 -10.93 17.94
C MET A 159 -15.56 -11.11 18.63
N VAL A 160 -14.54 -10.38 18.17
CA VAL A 160 -13.26 -10.30 18.87
C VAL A 160 -13.31 -9.23 19.96
N ARG A 161 -12.69 -9.51 21.11
CA ARG A 161 -12.43 -8.52 22.15
C ARG A 161 -11.00 -8.01 21.98
N ILE A 162 -10.84 -6.71 21.77
CA ILE A 162 -9.54 -6.07 21.58
C ILE A 162 -9.36 -4.97 22.63
N ASP A 163 -8.48 -5.21 23.60
CA ASP A 163 -8.06 -4.18 24.55
C ASP A 163 -6.95 -3.35 23.91
N ALA A 164 -7.20 -2.06 23.70
CA ALA A 164 -6.27 -1.15 23.06
C ALA A 164 -5.67 -0.15 24.06
N TYR A 165 -4.36 0.04 23.96
CA TYR A 165 -3.60 0.99 24.74
C TYR A 165 -2.86 1.93 23.79
N VAL A 166 -2.78 3.21 24.13
CA VAL A 166 -2.01 4.22 23.41
C VAL A 166 -1.03 4.82 24.41
N ASP A 167 0.27 4.72 24.10
CA ASP A 167 1.34 5.22 24.97
C ASP A 167 1.25 4.70 26.41
N ASP A 168 0.99 3.39 26.54
CA ASP A 168 0.77 2.66 27.81
C ASP A 168 -0.50 3.04 28.59
N GLU A 169 -1.31 3.98 28.11
CA GLU A 169 -2.60 4.31 28.68
C GLU A 169 -3.71 3.47 28.05
N PHE A 170 -4.59 2.91 28.89
CA PHE A 170 -5.76 2.16 28.42
C PHE A 170 -6.73 3.11 27.71
N LEU A 171 -6.97 2.85 26.42
CA LEU A 171 -7.89 3.65 25.62
C LEU A 171 -9.31 3.09 25.67
N ASN A 172 -9.48 1.83 25.26
CA ASN A 172 -10.80 1.20 25.15
C ASN A 172 -10.68 -0.32 24.98
N THR A 173 -11.78 -1.03 25.30
CA THR A 173 -12.02 -2.41 24.87
C THR A 173 -13.03 -2.41 23.72
N TYR A 174 -12.59 -2.86 22.54
CA TYR A 174 -13.44 -3.01 21.38
C TYR A 174 -14.04 -4.43 21.34
N TRP A 175 -15.37 -4.51 21.32
CA TRP A 175 -16.10 -5.71 20.93
C TRP A 175 -16.62 -5.49 19.52
N ALA A 176 -15.97 -6.10 18.53
CA ALA A 176 -16.13 -5.73 17.13
C ALA A 176 -15.82 -6.90 16.19
N ASP A 177 -16.10 -6.74 14.90
CA ASP A 177 -15.57 -7.66 13.87
C ASP A 177 -14.07 -7.47 13.66
N GLY A 178 -13.54 -6.30 14.06
CA GLY A 178 -12.12 -5.99 13.97
C GLY A 178 -11.76 -4.58 14.38
N LEU A 179 -10.48 -4.26 14.24
CA LEU A 179 -9.90 -2.93 14.49
C LEU A 179 -8.87 -2.62 13.41
N VAL A 180 -8.95 -1.45 12.82
CA VAL A 180 -8.05 -0.98 11.75
C VAL A 180 -7.21 0.16 12.30
N VAL A 181 -5.90 -0.01 12.34
CA VAL A 181 -4.92 1.04 12.62
C VAL A 181 -4.32 1.46 11.28
N SER A 182 -4.53 2.72 10.87
CA SER A 182 -4.24 3.17 9.51
C SER A 182 -3.36 4.42 9.47
N THR A 183 -2.51 4.47 8.45
CA THR A 183 -1.76 5.69 8.08
C THR A 183 -2.69 6.70 7.37
N PRO A 184 -2.23 7.94 7.11
CA PRO A 184 -2.95 8.86 6.26
C PRO A 184 -3.17 8.32 4.83
N THR A 185 -2.22 7.54 4.31
CA THR A 185 -2.36 6.89 2.99
C THR A 185 -3.47 5.83 3.01
N GLY A 186 -3.55 5.04 4.09
CA GLY A 186 -4.59 4.04 4.27
C GLY A 186 -5.98 4.60 4.66
N SER A 187 -6.07 5.90 4.97
CA SER A 187 -7.34 6.56 5.31
C SER A 187 -8.40 6.43 4.21
N THR A 188 -7.99 6.27 2.95
CA THR A 188 -8.87 6.02 1.78
C THR A 188 -9.03 4.54 1.45
N GLY A 189 -8.40 3.65 2.21
CA GLY A 189 -8.46 2.20 2.09
C GLY A 189 -9.51 1.57 3.00
N TYR A 190 -9.11 0.57 3.80
CA TYR A 190 -10.05 -0.15 4.64
C TYR A 190 -10.65 0.73 5.75
N SER A 191 -9.86 1.66 6.30
CA SER A 191 -10.32 2.63 7.30
C SER A 191 -11.54 3.43 6.82
N LEU A 192 -11.55 3.92 5.58
CA LEU A 192 -12.71 4.63 5.01
C LEU A 192 -13.97 3.77 5.01
N SER A 193 -13.83 2.49 4.69
CA SER A 193 -14.95 1.55 4.60
C SER A 193 -15.54 1.25 5.97
N CYS A 194 -14.73 1.31 7.03
CA CYS A 194 -15.16 1.21 8.42
C CYS A 194 -15.61 2.56 9.03
N GLY A 195 -15.70 3.62 8.22
CA GLY A 195 -16.18 4.94 8.65
C GLY A 195 -15.11 5.88 9.23
N GLY A 196 -13.83 5.56 9.03
CA GLY A 196 -12.70 6.43 9.37
C GLY A 196 -12.67 7.71 8.51
N PRO A 197 -12.07 8.81 9.01
CA PRO A 197 -11.95 10.05 8.26
C PRO A 197 -10.93 9.93 7.13
N ILE A 198 -11.15 10.69 6.05
CA ILE A 198 -10.14 10.89 5.01
C ILE A 198 -9.09 11.86 5.53
N ILE A 199 -7.83 11.47 5.48
CA ILE A 199 -6.69 12.27 5.94
C ILE A 199 -5.76 12.57 4.75
N MET A 200 -5.28 13.82 4.67
CA MET A 200 -4.33 14.21 3.64
C MET A 200 -2.99 13.48 3.84
N PRO A 201 -2.40 12.89 2.78
CA PRO A 201 -1.05 12.34 2.85
C PRO A 201 -0.01 13.36 3.34
N GLY A 202 0.99 12.89 4.07
CA GLY A 202 2.06 13.72 4.63
C GLY A 202 1.71 14.40 5.96
N THR A 203 0.49 14.19 6.49
CA THR A 203 0.15 14.53 7.87
C THR A 203 0.72 13.50 8.85
N ASN A 204 1.08 13.92 10.06
CA ASN A 204 1.75 13.05 11.04
C ASN A 204 0.74 12.45 12.01
N ASN A 205 -0.12 11.57 11.48
CA ASN A 205 -1.26 11.02 12.21
C ASN A 205 -1.43 9.52 12.00
N ILE A 206 -2.01 8.85 12.99
CA ILE A 206 -2.51 7.47 12.90
C ILE A 206 -4.01 7.48 13.19
N ILE A 207 -4.77 6.66 12.47
CA ILE A 207 -6.22 6.52 12.63
C ILE A 207 -6.51 5.16 13.25
N ILE A 208 -7.27 5.11 14.33
CA ILE A 208 -7.80 3.87 14.90
C ILE A 208 -9.31 3.81 14.58
N THR A 209 -9.70 2.88 13.71
CA THR A 209 -11.06 2.74 13.19
C THR A 209 -11.61 1.34 13.53
N PRO A 210 -12.63 1.22 14.39
CA PRO A 210 -13.24 -0.07 14.67
C PRO A 210 -14.11 -0.54 13.51
N ASN A 211 -14.08 -1.84 13.21
CA ASN A 211 -14.93 -2.45 12.20
C ASN A 211 -16.17 -3.09 12.86
N ALA A 212 -17.36 -2.54 12.57
CA ALA A 212 -18.64 -3.00 13.12
C ALA A 212 -18.62 -3.20 14.67
N PRO A 213 -18.29 -2.15 15.45
CA PRO A 213 -18.29 -2.27 16.91
C PRO A 213 -19.71 -2.45 17.46
N HIS A 214 -19.87 -3.32 18.45
CA HIS A 214 -21.15 -3.56 19.13
C HIS A 214 -21.61 -2.34 19.97
N ASN A 215 -20.66 -1.54 20.46
CA ASN A 215 -20.97 -0.35 21.23
C ASN A 215 -21.21 0.86 20.30
N LEU A 216 -22.44 1.39 20.34
CA LEU A 216 -22.92 2.48 19.49
C LEU A 216 -22.18 3.82 19.68
N ASN A 217 -21.49 4.02 20.80
CA ASN A 217 -20.79 5.27 21.10
C ASN A 217 -19.33 5.27 20.63
N VAL A 218 -18.84 4.14 20.13
CA VAL A 218 -17.46 4.03 19.66
C VAL A 218 -17.32 4.78 18.33
N ARG A 219 -16.28 5.61 18.22
CA ARG A 219 -15.95 6.38 17.01
C ARG A 219 -14.49 6.16 16.63
N PRO A 220 -14.14 6.35 15.35
CA PRO A 220 -12.74 6.43 14.95
C PRO A 220 -12.04 7.58 15.68
N ILE A 221 -10.79 7.38 16.06
CA ILE A 221 -9.95 8.40 16.68
C ILE A 221 -8.68 8.61 15.85
N VAL A 222 -8.23 9.86 15.79
CA VAL A 222 -6.98 10.25 15.16
C VAL A 222 -6.00 10.64 16.26
N ILE A 223 -4.83 10.01 16.26
CA ILE A 223 -3.76 10.24 17.24
C ILE A 223 -2.48 10.70 16.54
N ASN A 224 -1.47 11.05 17.34
CA ASN A 224 -0.14 11.40 16.83
C ASN A 224 0.57 10.16 16.26
N ASP A 225 1.34 10.31 15.19
CA ASP A 225 2.06 9.18 14.59
C ASP A 225 3.31 8.73 15.36
N ASN A 226 3.73 9.47 16.39
CA ASN A 226 4.77 9.02 17.32
C ASN A 226 4.23 8.14 18.44
N SER A 227 2.90 8.00 18.56
CA SER A 227 2.29 7.16 19.58
C SER A 227 2.51 5.67 19.30
N ILE A 228 2.64 4.89 20.37
CA ILE A 228 2.73 3.43 20.32
C ILE A 228 1.37 2.85 20.70
N ILE A 229 0.83 2.01 19.82
CA ILE A 229 -0.45 1.33 20.04
C ILE A 229 -0.16 -0.12 20.44
N LYS A 230 -0.65 -0.56 21.60
CA LYS A 230 -0.59 -1.97 22.02
C LYS A 230 -1.98 -2.57 21.97
N LEU A 231 -2.12 -3.71 21.32
CA LEU A 231 -3.37 -4.45 21.21
C LEU A 231 -3.22 -5.82 21.87
N LYS A 232 -4.14 -6.13 22.78
CA LYS A 232 -4.32 -7.47 23.35
C LYS A 232 -5.64 -8.01 22.84
N VAL A 233 -5.59 -9.14 22.15
CA VAL A 233 -6.75 -9.68 21.43
C VAL A 233 -7.19 -10.97 22.10
N GLU A 234 -8.35 -10.92 22.73
CA GLU A 234 -9.01 -12.12 23.23
C GLU A 234 -10.04 -12.59 22.19
N ASP A 235 -9.71 -13.70 21.53
CA ASP A 235 -10.63 -14.45 20.68
C ASP A 235 -10.95 -15.79 21.33
N ARG A 236 -12.24 -16.05 21.55
CA ARG A 236 -12.73 -17.30 22.15
C ARG A 236 -12.48 -18.51 21.26
N ASP A 237 -12.45 -18.27 19.95
CA ASP A 237 -12.24 -19.31 18.96
C ASP A 237 -10.76 -19.45 18.56
N GLN A 238 -9.86 -18.61 19.11
CA GLN A 238 -8.40 -18.56 18.86
C GLN A 238 -8.01 -18.48 17.38
N LEU A 239 -8.75 -17.69 16.60
CA LEU A 239 -8.64 -17.70 15.14
C LEU A 239 -8.48 -16.31 14.53
N ALA A 240 -8.34 -15.24 15.32
CA ALA A 240 -8.12 -13.89 14.82
C ALA A 240 -6.97 -13.78 13.80
N LEU A 241 -7.15 -12.89 12.82
CA LEU A 241 -6.15 -12.57 11.82
C LEU A 241 -5.63 -11.16 12.05
N VAL A 242 -4.32 -11.00 11.89
CA VAL A 242 -3.69 -9.70 11.72
C VAL A 242 -3.27 -9.57 10.26
N SER A 243 -3.55 -8.42 9.66
CA SER A 243 -3.25 -8.11 8.28
C SER A 243 -2.39 -6.85 8.18
N LEU A 244 -1.33 -6.92 7.38
CA LEU A 244 -0.50 -5.80 6.95
C LEU A 244 -0.77 -5.56 5.46
N ASP A 245 -1.53 -4.52 5.14
CA ASP A 245 -2.07 -4.30 3.80
C ASP A 245 -2.74 -5.58 3.25
N SER A 246 -2.24 -6.12 2.14
CA SER A 246 -2.79 -7.32 1.49
C SER A 246 -2.25 -8.65 2.05
N ARG A 247 -1.60 -8.67 3.22
CA ARG A 247 -0.90 -9.84 3.75
C ARG A 247 -1.41 -10.17 5.14
N SER A 248 -1.99 -11.36 5.32
CA SER A 248 -2.61 -11.76 6.60
C SER A 248 -1.93 -12.97 7.22
N ARG A 249 -1.93 -13.04 8.55
CA ARG A 249 -1.46 -14.16 9.36
C ARG A 249 -2.44 -14.40 10.51
N ALA A 250 -2.66 -15.67 10.83
CA ALA A 250 -3.27 -16.04 12.11
C ALA A 250 -2.24 -15.85 13.22
N PHE A 251 -2.71 -15.55 14.42
CA PHE A 251 -1.90 -15.39 15.62
C PHE A 251 -2.68 -15.88 16.83
N ASP A 252 -1.95 -16.27 17.86
CA ASP A 252 -2.53 -16.78 19.10
C ASP A 252 -3.03 -15.62 19.97
N SER A 253 -4.13 -15.82 20.70
CA SER A 253 -4.77 -14.77 21.52
C SER A 253 -3.89 -14.21 22.65
N ASP A 254 -2.80 -14.89 23.00
CA ASP A 254 -1.80 -14.43 23.96
C ASP A 254 -0.72 -13.51 23.34
N THR A 255 -0.68 -13.41 22.01
CA THR A 255 0.31 -12.58 21.31
C THR A 255 -0.07 -11.10 21.43
N GLU A 256 0.78 -10.34 22.12
CA GLU A 256 0.68 -8.87 22.13
C GLU A 256 1.13 -8.30 20.78
N LEU A 257 0.32 -7.40 20.22
CA LEU A 257 0.60 -6.72 18.96
C LEU A 257 0.94 -5.25 19.24
N ILE A 258 2.17 -4.86 18.93
CA ILE A 258 2.67 -3.50 19.13
C ILE A 258 2.79 -2.82 17.77
N ILE A 259 2.02 -1.76 17.57
CA ILE A 259 1.97 -1.00 16.31
C ILE A 259 2.57 0.39 16.58
N LYS A 260 3.53 0.79 15.74
CA LYS A 260 4.14 2.13 15.77
C LYS A 260 4.40 2.61 14.35
N LYS A 261 4.75 3.88 14.17
CA LYS A 261 5.32 4.36 12.91
C LYS A 261 6.66 3.67 12.64
N SER A 262 6.90 3.29 11.39
CA SER A 262 8.17 2.70 10.94
C SER A 262 9.27 3.75 10.81
N ASP A 263 10.53 3.33 10.97
CA ASP A 263 11.71 4.20 10.92
C ASP A 263 12.09 4.65 9.49
N PHE A 264 11.42 4.10 8.46
CA PHE A 264 11.62 4.50 7.07
C PHE A 264 10.30 4.92 6.41
N LYS A 265 10.43 5.59 5.25
CA LYS A 265 9.31 6.02 4.42
C LYS A 265 9.42 5.43 3.02
N ILE A 266 8.29 5.33 2.34
CA ILE A 266 8.25 5.00 0.91
C ILE A 266 8.15 6.28 0.09
N ARG A 267 8.91 6.33 -1.00
CA ARG A 267 8.88 7.42 -1.98
C ARG A 267 7.98 7.04 -3.14
N LEU A 268 6.92 7.81 -3.35
CA LEU A 268 6.04 7.66 -4.51
C LEU A 268 6.26 8.79 -5.50
N ILE A 269 6.36 8.46 -6.79
CA ILE A 269 6.42 9.45 -7.86
C ILE A 269 5.02 10.03 -8.07
N GLN A 270 4.93 11.35 -8.00
CA GLN A 270 3.71 12.10 -8.23
C GLN A 270 3.88 12.98 -9.48
N PRO A 271 3.08 12.77 -10.53
CA PRO A 271 3.06 13.69 -11.68
C PRO A 271 2.63 15.10 -11.23
N GLN A 272 3.27 16.14 -11.78
CA GLN A 272 3.07 17.56 -11.42
C GLN A 272 1.60 18.00 -11.40
N ASN A 273 0.76 17.43 -12.27
CA ASN A 273 -0.66 17.82 -12.41
C ASN A 273 -1.63 16.90 -11.64
N ASN A 274 -1.15 16.03 -10.76
CA ASN A 274 -2.01 15.10 -10.03
C ASN A 274 -1.91 15.36 -8.52
N SER A 275 -2.84 16.14 -7.99
CA SER A 275 -2.96 16.37 -6.54
C SER A 275 -3.86 15.33 -5.87
N PHE A 276 -3.64 15.05 -4.58
CA PHE A 276 -4.54 14.18 -3.82
C PHE A 276 -5.98 14.71 -3.78
N ALA A 277 -6.16 16.03 -3.76
CA ALA A 277 -7.49 16.67 -3.84
C ALA A 277 -8.20 16.36 -5.17
N SER A 278 -7.49 16.41 -6.31
CA SER A 278 -8.06 15.99 -7.59
C SER A 278 -8.38 14.49 -7.62
N THR A 279 -7.53 13.65 -7.02
CA THR A 279 -7.79 12.21 -6.91
C THR A 279 -9.08 11.94 -6.14
N ILE A 280 -9.25 12.57 -4.98
CA ILE A 280 -10.47 12.45 -4.17
C ILE A 280 -11.71 12.90 -4.94
N ARG A 281 -11.69 14.09 -5.57
CA ARG A 281 -12.83 14.60 -6.34
C ARG A 281 -13.25 13.63 -7.43
N ASN A 282 -12.30 13.11 -8.19
CA ASN A 282 -12.56 12.16 -9.26
C ASN A 282 -13.02 10.79 -8.75
N LYS A 283 -12.54 10.35 -7.57
CA LYS A 283 -12.82 9.01 -7.03
C LYS A 283 -14.12 8.91 -6.28
N LEU A 284 -14.41 9.91 -5.46
CA LEU A 284 -15.61 9.94 -4.64
C LEU A 284 -16.73 10.75 -5.29
N MET A 285 -16.53 11.21 -6.54
CA MET A 285 -17.42 12.14 -7.24
C MET A 285 -17.72 13.36 -6.36
N TRP A 286 -16.72 13.79 -5.58
CA TRP A 286 -16.92 14.74 -4.50
C TRP A 286 -17.16 16.13 -5.08
N GLY A 287 -18.36 16.65 -4.84
CA GLY A 287 -18.78 17.96 -5.32
C GLY A 287 -19.26 17.94 -6.77
N LEU A 288 -19.54 16.76 -7.35
CA LEU A 288 -20.21 16.68 -8.64
C LEU A 288 -21.64 17.19 -8.50
N ASP A 289 -21.89 18.40 -9.03
CA ASP A 289 -23.24 18.93 -9.20
C ASP A 289 -23.76 18.54 -10.59
N LYS A 290 -24.97 17.99 -10.68
CA LYS A 290 -25.60 17.67 -11.97
C LYS A 290 -26.23 18.89 -12.64
N ARG A 291 -26.22 20.06 -11.97
CA ARG A 291 -26.73 21.33 -12.50
C ARG A 291 -25.68 22.11 -13.31
N SER A 292 -24.39 21.75 -13.19
CA SER A 292 -23.30 22.31 -13.98
C SER A 292 -23.11 21.59 -15.30
#